data_AF-A0A8T0HNW7-F1
#
_entry.id   AF-A0A8T0HNW7-F1
#
_cell.length_a   1.000
_cell.length_b   1.000
_cell.length_c   1.000
_cell.angle_alpha   90.00
_cell.angle_beta   90.00
_cell.angle_gamma   90.00
#
_symmetry.space_group_name_H-M   'P 1'
#
loop_
_entity.id
_entity.type
_entity.pdbx_description
1 polymer ?
#
loop_
_entity_poly.entity_id
_entity_poly.type
_entity_poly.pdbx_seq_one_letter_code
_entity_poly.pdbx_strand_id
1 'polypeptide(L)'
;EPATINLIDNFEYSESDDEEPDPELELAVNFIELNLVDHQSSHATGDWYVDSVASQHVTGRKDLFTNKLETGSQSRISIVGGEKLNVAGKGKVELSTDFGEIKFGDILYVPEVTKNFLSV
;
A
#
# COMPACT_ATOMS: atom_id res chain seq x y z
N GLU A 1 -7.23 7.56 30.22
CA GLU A 1 -7.84 8.38 29.15
C GLU A 1 -7.41 7.77 27.83
N PRO A 2 -8.31 7.37 26.93
CA PRO A 2 -7.88 6.88 25.61
C PRO A 2 -7.54 8.09 24.72
N ALA A 3 -6.42 7.97 24.00
CA ALA A 3 -5.92 9.01 23.12
C ALA A 3 -6.91 9.26 21.97
N THR A 4 -7.30 10.52 21.82
CA THR A 4 -8.15 11.03 20.74
C THR A 4 -7.45 10.83 19.40
N ILE A 5 -8.09 10.13 18.47
CA ILE A 5 -7.71 10.17 17.05
C ILE A 5 -8.14 11.54 16.55
N ASN A 6 -7.19 12.45 16.36
CA ASN A 6 -7.45 13.73 15.71
C ASN A 6 -7.68 13.46 14.23
N LEU A 7 -8.95 13.30 13.87
CA LEU A 7 -9.45 13.51 12.52
C LEU A 7 -9.13 14.97 12.16
N ILE A 8 -8.05 15.19 11.42
CA ILE A 8 -7.84 16.48 10.78
C ILE A 8 -8.81 16.48 9.60
N ASP A 9 -9.79 17.38 9.70
CA ASP A 9 -10.92 17.53 8.79
C ASP A 9 -10.49 17.55 7.32
N ASN A 10 -11.37 16.96 6.51
CA ASN A 10 -11.46 17.08 5.07
C ASN A 10 -10.98 18.44 4.56
N PHE A 11 -10.03 18.42 3.62
CA PHE A 11 -9.86 19.56 2.72
C PHE A 11 -11.16 19.71 1.92
N GLU A 12 -11.98 20.69 2.30
CA GLU A 12 -13.12 21.12 1.51
C GLU A 12 -12.56 21.88 0.31
N TYR A 13 -12.48 21.20 -0.83
CA TYR A 13 -12.08 21.82 -2.10
C TYR A 13 -13.24 22.71 -2.55
N SER A 14 -13.08 24.03 -2.44
CA SER A 14 -13.96 24.96 -3.14
C SER A 14 -13.60 24.87 -4.62
N GLU A 15 -14.49 24.29 -5.43
CA GLU A 15 -14.43 24.37 -6.89
C GLU A 15 -14.46 25.85 -7.30
N SER A 16 -13.29 26.46 -7.46
CA SER A 16 -13.14 27.64 -8.30
C SER A 16 -12.77 27.14 -9.68
N ASP A 17 -13.81 26.96 -10.51
CA ASP A 17 -13.68 26.73 -11.94
C ASP A 17 -12.72 27.77 -12.54
N ASP A 18 -11.55 27.33 -13.02
CA ASP A 18 -10.75 27.92 -14.13
C ASP A 18 -9.22 27.68 -14.02
N GLU A 19 -8.69 27.03 -12.97
CA GLU A 19 -7.28 26.58 -12.95
C GLU A 19 -7.16 25.07 -13.20
N GLU A 20 -6.55 24.70 -14.32
CA GLU A 20 -6.09 23.33 -14.59
C GLU A 20 -5.21 22.87 -13.41
N PRO A 21 -5.51 21.74 -12.76
CA PRO A 21 -4.81 21.33 -11.56
C PRO A 21 -3.33 21.10 -11.85
N ASP A 22 -2.47 21.61 -10.96
CA ASP A 22 -1.03 21.36 -11.03
C ASP A 22 -0.79 19.84 -10.99
N PRO A 23 -0.14 19.24 -12.01
CA PRO A 23 0.10 17.80 -12.05
C PRO A 23 0.96 17.32 -10.86
N GLU A 24 1.78 18.18 -10.24
CA GLU A 24 2.52 17.84 -9.01
C GLU A 24 1.60 17.80 -7.77
N LEU A 25 0.50 18.55 -7.76
CA LEU A 25 -0.50 18.54 -6.69
C LEU A 25 -1.52 17.40 -6.83
N GLU A 26 -1.89 16.98 -8.05
CA GLU A 26 -2.64 15.73 -8.26
C GLU A 26 -1.87 14.50 -7.78
N LEU A 27 -0.54 14.51 -7.95
CA LEU A 27 0.35 13.45 -7.45
C LEU A 27 0.47 13.45 -5.92
N ALA A 28 0.30 14.61 -5.27
CA ALA A 28 0.52 14.77 -3.84
C ALA A 28 -0.62 14.23 -2.95
N VAL A 29 -1.80 13.91 -3.50
CA VAL A 29 -3.01 13.59 -2.72
C VAL A 29 -3.40 12.10 -2.73
N ASN A 30 -2.78 11.23 -3.52
CA ASN A 30 -3.42 9.94 -3.82
C ASN A 30 -3.01 8.74 -2.95
N PHE A 31 -2.07 8.88 -2.01
CA PHE A 31 -1.80 7.81 -1.05
C PHE A 31 -1.71 8.30 0.38
N ILE A 32 -2.35 7.56 1.28
CA ILE A 32 -2.28 7.75 2.72
C ILE A 32 -1.24 6.76 3.26
N GLU A 33 -0.20 7.28 3.90
CA GLU A 33 0.76 6.44 4.62
C GLU A 33 0.10 5.90 5.89
N LEU A 34 -0.08 4.57 5.96
CA LEU A 34 -0.49 3.87 7.16
C LEU A 34 0.75 3.22 7.80
N ASN A 35 1.16 3.77 8.94
CA ASN A 35 2.18 3.13 9.75
C ASN A 35 1.54 1.98 10.55
N LEU A 36 1.56 0.78 9.96
CA LEU A 36 1.11 -0.45 10.62
C LEU A 36 2.29 -1.06 11.37
N VAL A 37 2.39 -0.76 12.66
CA VAL A 37 3.39 -1.34 13.56
C VAL A 37 2.86 -2.66 14.12
N ASP A 38 3.59 -3.74 13.87
CA ASP A 38 3.39 -5.01 14.56
C ASP A 38 4.10 -4.98 15.93
N HIS A 39 3.32 -4.84 17.00
CA HIS A 39 3.82 -4.83 18.37
C HIS A 39 4.05 -6.24 18.96
N GLN A 40 3.66 -7.32 18.25
CA GLN A 40 3.75 -8.69 18.74
C GLN A 40 4.86 -9.51 18.05
N SER A 41 5.35 -9.08 16.89
CA SER A 41 6.50 -9.69 16.23
C SER A 41 7.76 -8.83 16.36
N SER A 42 8.93 -9.48 16.41
CA SER A 42 10.23 -8.80 16.37
C SER A 42 10.61 -8.31 14.98
N HIS A 43 9.73 -8.53 13.99
CA HIS A 43 9.91 -8.09 12.61
C HIS A 43 9.00 -6.89 12.37
N ALA A 44 9.59 -5.71 12.17
CA ALA A 44 8.81 -4.58 11.67
C ALA A 44 8.08 -5.03 10.39
N THR A 45 6.76 -4.90 10.33
CA THR A 45 5.93 -5.20 9.15
C THR A 45 6.16 -4.22 8.00
N GLY A 46 6.87 -3.12 8.28
CA GLY A 46 7.16 -2.03 7.35
C GLY A 46 5.95 -1.13 7.15
N ASP A 47 6.20 0.09 6.68
CA ASP A 47 5.13 1.04 6.38
C ASP A 47 4.30 0.57 5.17
N TRP A 48 2.98 0.65 5.28
CA TRP A 48 2.05 0.31 4.20
C TRP A 48 1.36 1.58 3.70
N TYR A 49 1.35 1.78 2.39
CA TYR A 49 0.73 2.94 1.75
C TYR A 49 -0.59 2.52 1.12
N VAL A 50 -1.69 3.15 1.52
CA VAL A 50 -2.99 2.95 0.87
C VAL A 50 -3.08 3.89 -0.31
N ASP A 51 -3.21 3.35 -1.51
CA ASP A 51 -3.18 4.07 -2.78
C ASP A 51 -4.47 3.76 -3.57
N SER A 52 -5.33 4.76 -3.73
CA SER A 52 -6.62 4.62 -4.43
C SER A 52 -6.47 4.50 -5.95
N VAL A 53 -5.30 4.83 -6.50
CA VAL A 53 -5.01 4.75 -7.93
C VAL A 53 -4.27 3.46 -8.28
N ALA A 54 -3.67 2.79 -7.28
CA ALA A 54 -3.16 1.44 -7.46
C ALA A 54 -4.32 0.49 -7.79
N SER A 55 -4.09 -0.40 -8.78
CA SER A 55 -5.07 -1.45 -9.14
C SER A 55 -4.82 -2.78 -8.43
N GLN A 56 -3.67 -2.94 -7.77
CA GLN A 56 -3.23 -4.18 -7.14
C GLN A 56 -2.47 -3.88 -5.86
N HIS A 57 -2.57 -4.77 -4.87
CA HIS A 57 -1.72 -4.73 -3.69
C HIS A 57 -0.33 -5.31 -4.01
N VAL A 58 0.73 -4.64 -3.55
CA VAL A 58 2.11 -4.97 -3.94
C VAL A 58 3.06 -4.83 -2.74
N THR A 59 4.03 -5.75 -2.63
CA THR A 59 5.15 -5.63 -1.70
C THR A 59 6.42 -6.24 -2.29
N GLY A 60 7.58 -5.66 -1.97
CA GLY A 60 8.89 -6.27 -2.20
C GLY A 60 9.37 -7.15 -1.06
N ARG A 61 8.57 -7.33 0.00
CA ARG A 61 8.95 -8.09 1.19
C ARG A 61 8.40 -9.50 1.18
N LYS A 62 9.28 -10.45 0.84
CA LYS A 62 8.95 -11.87 0.81
C LYS A 62 8.65 -12.44 2.21
N ASP A 63 9.25 -11.87 3.25
CA ASP A 63 9.13 -12.33 4.62
C ASP A 63 7.76 -12.06 5.25
N LEU A 64 6.94 -11.19 4.64
CA LEU A 64 5.57 -10.90 5.08
C LEU A 64 4.55 -11.98 4.69
N PHE A 65 4.90 -12.89 3.78
CA PHE A 65 3.96 -13.89 3.28
C PHE A 65 3.83 -15.07 4.22
N THR A 66 2.60 -15.40 4.60
CA THR A 66 2.29 -16.52 5.51
C THR A 66 2.12 -17.85 4.78
N ASN A 67 2.03 -17.82 3.45
CA ASN A 67 1.89 -19.00 2.60
C ASN A 67 3.03 -19.11 1.58
N LYS A 68 3.15 -20.30 0.98
CA LYS A 68 3.98 -20.48 -0.21
C LYS A 68 3.40 -19.64 -1.35
N LEU A 69 4.24 -18.78 -1.93
CA LEU A 69 3.88 -17.97 -3.08
C LEU A 69 3.44 -18.83 -4.26
N GLU A 70 2.33 -18.44 -4.88
CA GLU A 70 1.90 -18.95 -6.16
C GLU A 70 2.77 -18.33 -7.24
N THR A 71 3.48 -19.17 -7.98
CA THR A 71 4.44 -18.78 -9.03
C THR A 71 4.04 -19.45 -10.34
N GLY A 72 4.35 -18.82 -11.49
CA GLY A 72 4.13 -19.44 -12.81
C GLY A 72 3.36 -18.57 -13.79
N SER A 73 2.74 -17.50 -13.30
CA SER A 73 2.21 -16.42 -14.14
C SER A 73 3.36 -15.48 -14.46
N GLN A 74 3.78 -15.39 -15.74
CA GLN A 74 4.67 -14.31 -16.17
C GLN A 74 3.87 -13.00 -16.25
N SER A 75 3.49 -12.46 -15.10
CA SER A 75 2.79 -11.17 -15.00
C SER A 75 3.78 -10.05 -14.72
N ARG A 76 3.44 -8.85 -15.20
CA ARG A 76 4.16 -7.61 -14.92
C ARG A 76 3.17 -6.56 -14.45
N ILE A 77 3.63 -5.71 -13.55
CA ILE A 77 2.90 -4.49 -13.16
C ILE A 77 3.57 -3.29 -13.81
N SER A 78 2.79 -2.25 -14.10
CA SER A 78 3.35 -0.96 -14.54
C SER A 78 3.35 -0.02 -13.34
N ILE A 79 4.46 0.66 -13.11
CA ILE A 79 4.59 1.65 -12.04
C ILE A 79 4.51 3.07 -12.60
N VAL A 80 4.31 4.05 -11.72
CA VAL A 80 4.42 5.47 -12.05
C VAL A 80 5.80 5.71 -12.69
N GLY A 81 5.81 6.38 -13.84
CA GLY A 81 7.01 6.51 -14.69
C GLY A 81 7.09 5.52 -15.87
N GLY A 82 6.13 4.59 -15.97
CA GLY A 82 5.95 3.73 -17.15
C GLY A 82 6.85 2.48 -17.22
N GLU A 83 7.71 2.29 -16.23
CA GLU A 83 8.48 1.06 -16.09
C GLU A 83 7.57 -0.13 -15.77
N LYS A 84 7.96 -1.32 -16.25
CA LYS A 84 7.26 -2.58 -15.98
C LYS A 84 8.11 -3.52 -15.14
N LEU A 85 7.62 -3.86 -13.96
CA LEU A 85 8.30 -4.75 -13.01
C LEU A 85 7.74 -6.17 -13.07
N ASN A 86 8.59 -7.18 -12.85
CA ASN A 86 8.18 -8.58 -12.89
C ASN A 86 7.53 -8.99 -11.57
N VAL A 87 6.38 -9.66 -11.66
CA VAL A 87 5.76 -10.29 -10.49
C VAL A 87 6.43 -11.64 -10.26
N ALA A 88 7.07 -11.81 -9.10
CA ALA A 88 7.74 -13.04 -8.74
C ALA A 88 6.80 -14.06 -8.06
N GLY A 89 5.64 -13.62 -7.57
CA GLY A 89 4.58 -14.50 -7.10
C GLY A 89 3.39 -13.75 -6.53
N LYS A 90 2.38 -14.50 -6.09
CA LYS A 90 1.17 -13.99 -5.44
C LYS A 90 0.90 -14.77 -4.16
N GLY A 91 0.41 -14.10 -3.12
CA GLY A 91 0.15 -14.76 -1.84
C GLY A 91 -0.69 -13.95 -0.86
N LYS A 92 -0.62 -14.34 0.41
CA LYS A 92 -1.36 -13.77 1.52
C LYS A 92 -0.37 -13.20 2.54
N VAL A 93 -0.74 -12.04 3.08
CA VAL A 93 0.00 -11.37 4.15
C VAL A 93 -0.92 -11.26 5.36
N GLU A 94 -0.34 -11.36 6.54
CA GLU A 94 -1.03 -11.17 7.81
C GLU A 94 -0.26 -10.16 8.64
N LEU A 95 -0.94 -9.10 9.06
CA LEU A 95 -0.38 -8.03 9.88
C LEU A 95 -1.06 -8.08 11.25
N SER A 96 -0.27 -8.24 12.30
CA SER A 96 -0.74 -8.10 13.66
C SER A 96 -0.77 -6.62 14.05
N THR A 97 -1.89 -6.16 14.59
CA THR A 97 -2.08 -4.78 15.08
C THR A 97 -2.59 -4.79 16.51
N ASP A 98 -2.57 -3.65 17.19
CA ASP A 98 -3.14 -3.50 18.54
C ASP A 98 -4.65 -3.78 18.60
N PHE A 99 -5.33 -3.75 17.45
CA PHE A 99 -6.76 -4.01 17.31
C PHE A 99 -7.07 -5.43 16.80
N GLY A 100 -6.05 -6.25 16.57
CA GLY A 100 -6.17 -7.63 16.09
C GLY A 100 -5.38 -7.91 14.81
N GLU A 101 -5.60 -9.10 14.24
CA GLU A 101 -4.96 -9.52 12.99
C GLU A 101 -5.73 -9.01 11.76
N ILE A 102 -5.01 -8.41 10.82
CA ILE A 102 -5.53 -8.02 9.51
C ILE A 102 -4.92 -8.95 8.47
N LYS A 103 -5.77 -9.63 7.70
CA LYS A 103 -5.37 -10.61 6.68
C LYS A 103 -5.63 -10.05 5.28
N PHE A 104 -4.59 -9.93 4.48
CA PHE A 104 -4.67 -9.50 3.09
C PHE A 104 -4.48 -10.69 2.15
N GLY A 105 -5.45 -10.90 1.26
CA GLY A 105 -5.34 -11.81 0.14
C GLY A 105 -4.76 -11.12 -1.10
N ASP A 106 -4.39 -11.93 -2.08
CA ASP A 106 -4.07 -11.46 -3.42
C ASP A 106 -2.92 -10.43 -3.54
N ILE A 107 -1.98 -10.43 -2.58
CA ILE A 107 -0.81 -9.56 -2.59
C ILE A 107 0.20 -10.04 -3.64
N LEU A 108 0.67 -9.13 -4.50
CA LEU A 108 1.74 -9.40 -5.46
C LEU A 108 3.11 -9.20 -4.81
N TYR A 109 3.99 -10.20 -4.96
CA TYR A 109 5.38 -10.11 -4.59
C TYR A 109 6.21 -9.60 -5.78
N VAL A 110 6.80 -8.41 -5.65
CA VAL A 110 7.63 -7.75 -6.66
C VAL A 110 8.94 -7.31 -6.00
N PRO A 111 10.03 -8.11 -6.13
CA PRO A 111 11.30 -7.87 -5.42
C PRO A 111 11.90 -6.48 -5.62
N GLU A 112 11.64 -5.87 -6.77
CA GLU A 112 12.18 -4.56 -7.17
C GLU A 112 11.45 -3.39 -6.50
N VAL A 113 10.29 -3.61 -5.87
CA VAL A 113 9.53 -2.57 -5.18
C VAL A 113 10.06 -2.38 -3.75
N THR A 114 10.28 -1.13 -3.35
CA THR A 114 10.86 -0.78 -2.03
C THR A 114 9.83 -0.41 -0.96
N LYS A 115 8.56 -0.18 -1.34
CA LYS A 115 7.45 0.21 -0.46
C LYS A 115 6.30 -0.79 -0.55
N ASN A 116 5.48 -0.92 0.49
CA ASN A 116 4.32 -1.79 0.47
C ASN A 116 3.07 -0.97 0.11
N PHE A 117 2.28 -1.42 -0.86
CA PHE A 117 1.09 -0.71 -1.32
C PHE A 117 -0.16 -1.56 -1.18
N LEU A 118 -1.25 -0.95 -0.69
CA LEU A 118 -2.60 -1.49 -0.72
C LEU A 118 -3.45 -0.64 -1.66
N SER A 119 -3.98 -1.28 -2.70
CA SER A 119 -5.09 -0.74 -3.50
C SER A 119 -6.39 -0.73 -2.68
N VAL A 120 -7.32 0.21 -2.95
CA VAL A 120 -8.65 0.32 -2.30
C VAL A 120 -9.80 0.49 -3.28
#